data_AF-A0A857N8P3-F1
#
_entry.id   AF-A0A857N8P3-F1
#
_cell.length_a   1.000
_cell.length_b   1.000
_cell.length_c   1.000
_cell.angle_alpha   90.00
_cell.angle_beta   90.00
_cell.angle_gamma   90.00
#
_symmetry.space_group_name_H-M   'P 1'
#
loop_
_entity.id
_entity.type
_entity.pdbx_description
1 polymer ?
#
loop_
_entity_poly.entity_id
_entity_poly.type
_entity_poly.pdbx_seq_one_letter_code
_entity_poly.pdbx_strand_id
1 'polypeptide(L)'
;MPRQRIQFNLPVSILKEGKVFVAYSPAIDISTVGETFEEVQQRFEEAANIFFEETIEHQTFEEALLELGWQKENKRLVPPIVISNQTKLFSLSHDAPTPHA
;
A
#
# COMPACT_ATOMS: atom_id res chain seq x y z
N MET A 1 20.52 3.17 22.61
CA MET A 1 20.25 4.16 21.54
C MET A 1 18.98 4.92 21.89
N PRO A 2 18.89 6.25 21.71
CA PRO A 2 17.64 6.97 21.93
C PRO A 2 16.56 6.46 20.95
N ARG A 3 15.35 6.23 21.46
CA ARG A 3 14.20 5.81 20.63
C ARG A 3 13.70 7.01 19.83
N GLN A 4 14.02 7.07 18.54
CA GLN A 4 13.48 8.08 17.64
C GLN A 4 12.00 7.77 17.40
N ARG A 5 11.10 8.71 17.69
CA ARG A 5 9.68 8.57 17.36
C ARG A 5 9.43 9.18 15.98
N ILE A 6 9.11 8.34 15.01
CA ILE A 6 8.70 8.76 13.67
C ILE A 6 7.18 8.64 13.60
N GLN A 7 6.50 9.66 13.06
CA GLN A 7 5.05 9.67 12.89
C GLN A 7 4.70 10.24 11.51
N PHE A 8 3.82 9.53 10.80
CA PHE A 8 3.25 9.94 9.53
C PHE A 8 1.86 9.28 9.40
N ASN A 9 1.02 9.85 8.54
CA ASN A 9 -0.28 9.29 8.20
C ASN A 9 -0.17 8.61 6.84
N LEU A 10 -0.59 7.35 6.72
CA LEU A 10 -0.64 6.65 5.45
C LEU A 10 -2.04 6.71 4.85
N PRO A 11 -2.18 6.93 3.53
CA PRO A 11 -3.45 6.69 2.86
C PRO A 11 -3.71 5.18 2.82
N VAL A 12 -4.78 4.72 3.46
CA VAL A 12 -5.21 3.31 3.42
C VAL A 12 -6.60 3.24 2.81
N SER A 13 -6.74 2.48 1.74
CA SER A 13 -8.01 2.18 1.10
C SER A 13 -8.51 0.82 1.57
N ILE A 14 -9.77 0.73 1.96
CA ILE A 14 -10.43 -0.54 2.26
C ILE A 14 -11.37 -0.87 1.11
N LEU A 15 -11.17 -2.02 0.48
CA LEU A 15 -11.97 -2.56 -0.61
C LEU A 15 -12.82 -3.73 -0.10
N LYS A 16 -14.01 -3.90 -0.67
CA LYS A 16 -14.84 -5.09 -0.45
C LYS A 16 -14.70 -6.03 -1.63
N GLU A 17 -14.19 -7.24 -1.39
CA GLU A 17 -14.04 -8.28 -2.42
C GLU A 17 -14.89 -9.49 -2.06
N GLY A 18 -16.08 -9.59 -2.66
CA GLY A 18 -17.03 -10.64 -2.35
C GLY A 18 -17.41 -10.62 -0.86
N LYS A 19 -16.95 -11.63 -0.10
CA LYS A 19 -17.20 -11.76 1.34
C LYS A 19 -16.10 -11.18 2.22
N VAL A 20 -14.93 -10.88 1.69
CA VAL A 20 -13.77 -10.38 2.46
C VAL A 20 -13.57 -8.88 2.28
N PHE A 21 -12.69 -8.30 3.08
CA PHE A 21 -12.20 -6.93 2.97
C PHE A 21 -10.71 -6.97 2.66
N VAL A 22 -10.25 -6.02 1.85
CA VAL A 22 -8.83 -5.84 1.52
C VAL A 22 -8.41 -4.44 1.94
N ALA A 23 -7.38 -4.31 2.77
CA ALA A 23 -6.73 -3.04 3.03
C ALA A 23 -5.55 -2.92 2.06
N TYR A 24 -5.39 -1.75 1.45
CA TYR A 24 -4.27 -1.45 0.58
C TYR A 24 -3.77 -0.03 0.81
N SER A 25 -2.45 0.14 0.92
CA SER A 25 -1.82 1.45 0.91
C SER A 25 -0.80 1.54 -0.22
N PRO A 26 -1.03 2.38 -1.24
CA PRO A 26 -0.05 2.60 -2.30
C PRO A 26 1.21 3.32 -1.79
N ALA A 27 1.16 3.96 -0.62
CA ALA A 27 2.32 4.64 -0.06
C ALA A 27 3.41 3.67 0.42
N ILE A 28 3.07 2.42 0.73
CA ILE A 28 4.05 1.40 1.12
C ILE A 28 3.92 0.09 0.32
N ASP A 29 3.07 0.10 -0.71
CA ASP A 29 2.70 -1.04 -1.54
C ASP A 29 2.39 -2.32 -0.75
N ILE A 30 1.63 -2.18 0.34
CA ILE A 30 1.16 -3.30 1.17
C ILE A 30 -0.33 -3.47 1.02
N SER A 31 -0.74 -4.73 0.86
CA SER A 31 -2.12 -5.15 1.00
C SER A 31 -2.30 -6.27 2.03
N THR A 32 -3.41 -6.26 2.75
CA THR A 32 -3.83 -7.36 3.63
C THR A 32 -5.31 -7.69 3.40
N VAL A 33 -5.75 -8.86 3.86
CA VAL A 33 -7.13 -9.33 3.73
C VAL A 33 -7.69 -9.72 5.09
N GLY A 34 -8.98 -9.51 5.31
CA GLY A 34 -9.71 -9.94 6.50
C GLY A 34 -11.18 -10.26 6.20
N GLU A 35 -11.82 -11.05 7.04
CA GLU A 35 -13.25 -11.36 6.94
C GLU A 35 -14.11 -10.19 7.43
N THR A 36 -13.58 -9.38 8.35
CA THR A 36 -14.24 -8.17 8.88
C THR A 36 -13.43 -6.90 8.61
N PHE A 37 -14.08 -5.75 8.79
CA PHE A 37 -13.45 -4.44 8.65
C PHE A 37 -12.37 -4.22 9.72
N GLU A 38 -12.66 -4.62 10.96
CA GLU A 38 -11.74 -4.50 12.09
C GLU A 38 -10.52 -5.41 11.92
N GLU A 39 -10.73 -6.65 11.47
CA GLU A 39 -9.66 -7.61 11.25
C GLU A 39 -8.68 -7.12 10.17
N VAL A 40 -9.19 -6.60 9.05
CA VAL A 40 -8.31 -6.13 7.98
C VAL A 40 -7.50 -4.89 8.42
N GLN A 41 -8.07 -4.03 9.25
CA GLN A 41 -7.35 -2.89 9.84
C GLN A 41 -6.22 -3.34 10.76
N GLN A 42 -6.48 -4.30 11.66
CA GLN A 42 -5.45 -4.85 12.56
C GLN A 42 -4.31 -5.50 11.78
N ARG A 43 -4.64 -6.36 10.81
CA ARG A 43 -3.64 -7.02 9.96
C ARG A 43 -2.82 -6.01 9.17
N PHE A 44 -3.44 -4.95 8.67
CA PHE A 44 -2.73 -3.89 7.96
C PHE A 44 -1.75 -3.15 8.87
N GLU A 45 -2.15 -2.81 10.10
CA GLU A 45 -1.27 -2.16 11.08
C GLU A 45 -0.06 -3.04 11.41
N GLU A 46 -0.27 -4.34 11.64
CA GLU A 46 0.81 -5.31 11.85
C GLU A 46 1.76 -5.38 10.65
N ALA A 47 1.24 -5.54 9.43
CA ALA A 47 2.04 -5.62 8.22
C ALA A 47 2.84 -4.33 7.94
N ALA A 48 2.22 -3.16 8.18
CA ALA A 48 2.89 -1.88 8.04
C ALA A 48 4.03 -1.73 9.07
N ASN A 49 3.80 -2.12 10.33
CA ASN A 49 4.84 -2.09 11.36
C ASN A 49 6.04 -2.98 10.97
N ILE A 50 5.78 -4.21 10.52
CA ILE A 50 6.83 -5.13 10.05
C ILE A 50 7.64 -4.50 8.91
N PHE A 51 6.98 -3.91 7.92
CA PHE A 51 7.67 -3.24 6.81
C PHE A 51 8.62 -2.13 7.28
N PHE A 52 8.16 -1.26 8.19
CA PHE A 52 9.01 -0.19 8.70
C PHE A 52 10.13 -0.70 9.60
N GLU A 53 9.87 -1.71 10.42
CA GLU A 53 10.89 -2.36 11.26
C GLU A 53 11.99 -2.98 10.40
N GLU A 54 11.64 -3.82 9.43
CA GLU A 54 12.59 -4.47 8.53
C GLU A 54 13.43 -3.46 7.74
N THR A 55 12.80 -2.43 7.17
CA THR A 55 13.55 -1.42 6.41
C THR A 55 14.48 -0.58 7.29
N ILE A 56 14.15 -0.35 8.56
CA ILE A 56 15.05 0.30 9.51
C ILE A 56 16.21 -0.63 9.89
N GLU A 57 15.92 -1.89 10.21
CA GLU A 57 16.93 -2.89 10.58
C GLU A 57 17.94 -3.12 9.46
N HIS A 58 17.48 -3.10 8.22
CA HIS A 58 18.31 -3.27 7.02
C HIS A 58 18.91 -1.97 6.47
N GLN A 59 18.70 -0.83 7.15
CA GLN A 59 19.21 0.49 6.74
C GLN A 59 18.73 0.96 5.36
N THR A 60 17.57 0.47 4.92
CA THR A 60 16.95 0.79 3.62
C THR A 60 15.69 1.67 3.73
N PHE A 61 15.30 2.08 4.95
CA PHE A 61 14.09 2.89 5.21
C PHE A 61 13.93 4.09 4.27
N GLU A 62 14.96 4.92 4.14
CA GLU A 62 14.86 6.12 3.31
C GLU A 62 14.83 5.79 1.81
N GLU A 63 15.65 4.84 1.36
CA GLU A 63 15.71 4.40 -0.04
C GLU A 63 14.38 3.79 -0.48
N ALA A 64 13.86 2.82 0.28
CA ALA A 64 12.61 2.13 -0.01
C ALA A 64 11.43 3.12 -0.12
N LEU A 65 11.33 4.09 0.80
CA LEU A 65 10.26 5.09 0.75
C LEU A 65 10.37 6.00 -0.47
N LEU A 66 11.58 6.40 -0.88
CA LEU A 66 11.77 7.19 -2.09
C LEU A 66 11.37 6.42 -3.35
N GLU A 67 11.68 5.11 -3.42
CA GLU A 67 11.26 4.24 -4.53
C GLU A 67 9.73 4.10 -4.61
N LEU A 68 9.05 4.14 -3.45
CA LEU A 68 7.60 4.17 -3.34
C LEU A 68 6.98 5.56 -3.59
N GLY A 69 7.78 6.53 -4.02
CA GLY A 69 7.31 7.87 -4.39
C GLY A 69 7.14 8.85 -3.23
N TRP A 70 7.71 8.56 -2.05
CA TRP A 70 7.77 9.56 -0.98
C TRP A 70 8.70 10.70 -1.35
N GLN A 71 8.44 11.86 -0.76
CA GLN A 71 9.22 13.07 -1.01
C GLN A 71 9.89 13.58 0.26
N LYS A 72 11.07 14.19 0.11
CA LYS A 72 11.76 14.88 1.21
C LYS A 72 11.33 16.33 1.26
N GLU A 73 10.58 16.69 2.29
CA GLU A 73 10.16 18.07 2.56
C GLU A 73 10.66 18.51 3.94
N ASN A 74 11.41 19.60 4.02
CA ASN A 74 11.88 20.15 5.30
C ASN A 74 12.53 19.10 6.25
N LYS A 75 13.34 18.19 5.67
CA LYS A 75 13.97 17.04 6.38
C LYS A 75 12.99 15.98 6.91
N ARG A 76 11.78 15.90 6.34
CA ARG A 76 10.78 14.86 6.63
C ARG A 76 10.46 14.11 5.36
N LEU A 77 10.15 12.82 5.51
CA LEU A 77 9.59 12.01 4.43
C LEU A 77 8.07 12.18 4.45
N VAL A 78 7.51 12.54 3.30
CA VAL A 78 6.08 12.78 3.09
C VAL A 78 5.55 11.72 2.12
N PRO A 79 4.49 10.96 2.49
CA PRO A 79 3.95 9.92 1.62
C PRO A 79 3.20 10.52 0.42
N PRO A 80 3.11 9.78 -0.69
CA PRO A 80 2.21 10.13 -1.77
C PRO A 80 0.75 10.12 -1.28
N ILE A 81 -0.09 10.99 -1.86
CA ILE A 81 -1.51 11.09 -1.53
C ILE A 81 -2.39 10.54 -2.66
N VAL A 82 -3.48 9.87 -2.30
CA VAL A 82 -4.49 9.43 -3.26
C VAL A 82 -5.36 10.63 -3.64
N ILE A 83 -5.26 11.08 -4.89
CA ILE A 83 -6.00 12.24 -5.39
C ILE A 83 -7.41 11.91 -5.93
N SER A 84 -7.65 10.65 -6.32
CA SER A 84 -8.93 10.21 -6.88
C SER A 84 -9.07 8.69 -6.81
N ASN A 85 -10.30 8.21 -6.59
CA ASN A 85 -10.68 6.82 -6.78
C ASN A 85 -12.00 6.78 -7.57
N GLN A 86 -11.98 6.18 -8.77
CA GLN A 86 -13.09 6.20 -9.70
C GLN A 86 -13.15 4.90 -10.50
N THR A 87 -14.36 4.37 -10.68
CA THR A 87 -14.60 3.32 -11.67
C THR A 87 -14.50 3.91 -13.06
N LYS A 88 -13.62 3.35 -13.90
CA LYS A 88 -13.51 3.70 -15.32
C LYS A 88 -13.93 2.51 -16.17
N LEU A 89 -14.71 2.78 -17.22
CA LEU A 89 -15.05 1.77 -18.21
C LEU A 89 -13.85 1.58 -19.15
N PHE A 90 -13.41 0.35 -19.29
CA PHE A 90 -12.40 -0.05 -20.26
C PHE A 90 -13.01 -1.11 -21.19
N SER A 91 -12.81 -0.96 -22.49
CA SER A 91 -13.19 -1.95 -23.49
C SER A 91 -11.92 -2.48 -24.16
N LEU A 92 -11.74 -3.80 -24.13
CA LEU A 92 -10.68 -4.48 -24.86
C LEU A 92 -11.28 -5.19 -26.07
N SER A 93 -10.71 -4.98 -27.25
CA SER A 93 -10.93 -5.83 -28.41
C SER A 93 -9.73 -6.77 -28.53
N HIS A 94 -9.98 -8.07 -28.51
CA HIS A 94 -8.96 -9.09 -28.75
C HIS A 94 -9.47 -10.02 -29.85
N ASP A 95 -8.57 -10.42 -30.75
CA ASP A 95 -8.89 -11.40 -31.77
C ASP A 95 -9.14 -12.76 -31.11
N ALA A 96 -10.17 -13.47 -31.59
CA ALA A 96 -10.41 -14.83 -31.10
C ALA A 96 -9.17 -15.70 -31.40
N PRO A 97 -8.73 -16.56 -30.46
CA PRO A 97 -7.63 -17.47 -30.73
C PRO A 97 -7.96 -18.32 -31.97
N THR A 98 -7.08 -18.29 -32.97
CA THR A 98 -7.22 -19.10 -34.18
C THR A 98 -7.27 -20.57 -33.77
N PRO A 99 -8.32 -21.34 -34.13
CA PRO A 99 -8.35 -22.77 -33.83
C PRO A 99 -7.14 -23.43 -34.51
N HIS A 100 -6.24 -24.01 -33.72
CA HIS A 100 -5.22 -24.90 -34.25
C HIS A 100 -5.92 -26.21 -34.64
N ALA A 101 -6.00 -26.45 -35.96
CA ALA A 101 -6.47 -27.69 -36.56
C ALA A 101 -5.42 -28.81 -36.47
#